data_AF-A0A0A1UJ48-F1
#
_entry.id   AF-A0A0A1UJ48-F1
#
_cell.length_a   1.000
_cell.length_b   1.000
_cell.length_c   1.000
_cell.angle_alpha   90.00
_cell.angle_beta   90.00
_cell.angle_gamma   90.00
#
_symmetry.space_group_name_H-M   'P 1'
#
loop_
_entity.id
_entity.type
_entity.pdbx_description
1 polymer ?
#
loop_
_entity_poly.entity_id
_entity_poly.type
_entity_poly.pdbx_seq_one_letter_code
_entity_poly.pdbx_strand_id
1 'polypeptide(L)'
;MSSPRSEYSDASSVTDFDASSIVYRPMNSCDMAQVESLHNELVKQRLPRMFLHQSLYHPHRRTIVAELPTESGKPVLAGFASAHVSTKPDWPKALEPEVDLLTLGVRPEYRHHHIAENLIKVVTASLINTCQFKASEEGALVHADIRCGHVNRAFL
;
A
#
# COMPACT_ATOMS: atom_id res chain seq x y z
N MET A 1 -32.82 -10.53 -42.49
CA MET A 1 -32.13 -11.27 -41.41
C MET A 1 -31.85 -10.28 -40.30
N SER A 2 -32.50 -10.46 -39.15
CA SER A 2 -32.47 -9.54 -38.02
C SER A 2 -31.25 -9.81 -37.16
N SER A 3 -30.38 -8.81 -36.96
CA SER A 3 -29.32 -8.87 -35.95
C SER A 3 -29.85 -8.29 -34.63
N PRO A 4 -29.59 -8.93 -33.48
CA PRO A 4 -30.09 -8.44 -32.20
C PRO A 4 -29.29 -7.22 -31.76
N ARG A 5 -30.03 -6.18 -31.36
CA ARG A 5 -29.48 -4.98 -30.71
C ARG A 5 -29.00 -5.40 -29.33
N SER A 6 -27.68 -5.50 -29.14
CA SER A 6 -27.10 -5.78 -27.83
C SER A 6 -27.19 -4.51 -26.99
N GLU A 7 -28.25 -4.40 -26.21
CA GLU A 7 -28.38 -3.41 -25.14
C GLU A 7 -27.51 -3.86 -23.96
N TYR A 8 -26.20 -3.64 -24.06
CA TYR A 8 -25.39 -3.53 -22.85
C TYR A 8 -25.66 -2.14 -22.29
N SER A 9 -26.63 -2.07 -21.39
CA SER A 9 -26.81 -0.92 -20.52
C SER A 9 -25.54 -0.75 -19.70
N ASP A 10 -24.72 0.21 -20.12
CA ASP A 10 -23.60 0.74 -19.36
C ASP A 10 -24.19 1.46 -18.14
N ALA A 11 -24.41 0.70 -17.06
CA ALA A 11 -24.75 1.24 -15.76
C ALA A 11 -23.49 1.86 -15.13
N SER A 12 -22.83 2.77 -15.85
CA SER A 12 -21.85 3.68 -15.29
C SER A 12 -22.59 4.87 -14.66
N SER A 13 -23.34 4.62 -13.59
CA SER A 13 -23.57 5.66 -12.59
C SER A 13 -22.29 5.79 -11.76
N VAL A 14 -21.18 6.07 -12.44
CA VAL A 14 -19.90 6.40 -11.84
C VAL A 14 -20.06 7.85 -11.42
N THR A 15 -20.29 8.07 -10.14
CA THR A 15 -19.78 9.28 -9.52
C THR A 15 -18.32 9.37 -9.93
N ASP A 16 -17.95 10.36 -10.75
CA ASP A 16 -16.60 10.54 -11.28
C ASP A 16 -15.59 10.53 -10.13
N PHE A 17 -15.04 9.36 -9.84
CA PHE A 17 -14.03 9.20 -8.80
C PHE A 17 -12.73 9.75 -9.37
N ASP A 18 -12.34 10.93 -8.90
CA ASP A 18 -11.07 11.53 -9.26
C ASP A 18 -9.94 10.93 -8.42
N ALA A 19 -9.23 9.96 -9.01
CA ALA A 19 -8.09 9.31 -8.38
C ALA A 19 -6.93 10.27 -8.05
N SER A 20 -6.89 11.46 -8.68
CA SER A 20 -5.85 12.47 -8.41
C SER A 20 -6.03 13.17 -7.06
N SER A 21 -7.23 13.12 -6.48
CA SER A 21 -7.54 13.68 -5.16
C SER A 21 -6.95 12.87 -3.99
N ILE A 22 -6.43 11.67 -4.25
CA ILE A 22 -5.91 10.78 -3.21
C ILE A 22 -4.58 11.28 -2.68
N VAL A 23 -4.53 11.44 -1.37
CA VAL A 23 -3.33 11.81 -0.62
C VAL A 23 -2.67 10.56 -0.07
N TYR A 24 -1.42 10.30 -0.47
CA TYR A 24 -0.60 9.22 0.10
C TYR A 24 0.27 9.79 1.20
N ARG A 25 0.09 9.32 2.43
CA ARG A 25 0.85 9.81 3.59
C ARG A 25 1.23 8.70 4.57
N PRO A 26 2.26 8.89 5.41
CA PRO A 26 2.53 8.00 6.52
C PRO A 26 1.31 7.87 7.44
N MET A 27 1.07 6.66 7.90
CA MET A 27 0.08 6.37 8.94
C MET A 27 0.46 7.09 10.23
N ASN A 28 -0.53 7.67 10.91
CA ASN A 28 -0.38 8.21 12.26
C ASN A 28 -1.11 7.33 13.29
N SER A 29 -1.02 7.66 14.57
CA SER A 29 -1.66 6.89 15.64
C SER A 29 -3.20 6.91 15.58
N CYS A 30 -3.81 7.96 15.02
CA CYS A 30 -5.26 8.08 14.88
C CYS A 30 -5.80 7.13 13.80
N ASP A 31 -5.02 6.83 12.77
CA ASP A 31 -5.43 5.94 11.68
C ASP A 31 -5.41 4.45 12.06
N MET A 32 -4.68 4.08 13.12
CA MET A 32 -4.37 2.68 13.44
C MET A 32 -5.61 1.78 13.53
N ALA A 33 -6.65 2.24 14.24
CA ALA A 33 -7.89 1.47 14.41
C ALA A 33 -8.61 1.28 13.08
N GLN A 34 -8.58 2.29 12.21
CA GLN A 34 -9.21 2.23 10.89
C GLN A 34 -8.43 1.33 9.94
N VAL A 35 -7.10 1.37 9.97
CA VAL A 35 -6.23 0.48 9.19
C VAL A 35 -6.38 -0.97 9.66
N GLU A 36 -6.44 -1.24 10.96
CA GLU A 36 -6.67 -2.59 11.49
C GLU A 36 -8.03 -3.14 11.04
N SER A 37 -9.08 -2.33 11.16
CA SER A 37 -10.43 -2.69 10.70
C SER A 37 -10.43 -3.01 9.20
N LEU A 38 -9.85 -2.12 8.39
CA LEU A 38 -9.78 -2.28 6.94
C LEU A 38 -8.92 -3.49 6.52
N HIS A 39 -7.83 -3.77 7.24
CA HIS A 39 -7.03 -4.98 7.02
C HIS A 39 -7.84 -6.25 7.28
N ASN A 40 -8.53 -6.30 8.42
CA ASN A 40 -9.35 -7.46 8.78
C ASN A 40 -10.48 -7.69 7.76
N GLU A 41 -11.08 -6.62 7.24
CA GLU A 41 -12.10 -6.66 6.21
C GLU A 41 -11.57 -7.19 4.87
N LEU A 42 -10.46 -6.62 4.38
CA LEU A 42 -9.94 -6.90 3.03
C LEU A 42 -9.09 -8.16 2.95
N VAL A 43 -8.17 -8.34 3.90
CA VAL A 43 -7.16 -9.42 3.91
C VAL A 43 -7.67 -10.66 4.64
N LYS A 44 -8.73 -10.51 5.47
CA LYS A 44 -9.34 -11.59 6.27
C LYS A 44 -8.35 -12.31 7.18
N GLN A 45 -7.29 -11.61 7.58
CA GLN A 45 -6.28 -12.07 8.51
C GLN A 45 -6.15 -11.07 9.64
N ARG A 46 -5.94 -11.54 10.86
CA ARG A 46 -5.71 -10.66 12.00
C ARG A 46 -4.25 -10.20 12.02
N LEU A 47 -4.03 -8.89 12.14
CA LEU A 47 -2.69 -8.35 12.36
C LEU A 47 -2.18 -8.68 13.77
N PRO A 48 -0.86 -8.93 13.93
CA PRO A 48 -0.25 -8.98 15.25
C PRO A 48 -0.46 -7.66 16.01
N ARG A 49 -0.70 -7.74 17.33
CA ARG A 49 -1.01 -6.56 18.18
C ARG A 49 -0.01 -5.41 18.05
N MET A 50 1.28 -5.72 17.89
CA MET A 50 2.34 -4.72 17.80
C MET A 50 2.69 -4.31 16.37
N PHE A 51 2.02 -4.87 15.35
CA PHE A 51 2.39 -4.66 13.95
C PHE A 51 2.33 -3.18 13.54
N LEU A 52 1.18 -2.53 13.77
CA LEU A 52 0.99 -1.12 13.42
C LEU A 52 1.81 -0.19 14.33
N HIS A 53 1.99 -0.54 15.61
CA HIS A 53 2.87 0.20 16.51
C HIS A 53 4.33 0.16 16.04
N GLN A 54 4.83 -1.02 15.64
CA GLN A 54 6.17 -1.15 15.09
C GLN A 54 6.34 -0.33 13.82
N SER A 55 5.28 -0.19 13.01
CA SER A 55 5.33 0.69 11.85
C SER A 55 5.43 2.18 12.16
N LEU A 56 5.03 2.62 13.36
CA LEU A 56 5.15 4.03 13.78
C LEU A 56 6.54 4.35 14.32
N TYR A 57 7.13 3.40 15.05
CA TYR A 57 8.36 3.67 15.82
C TYR A 57 9.63 3.03 15.23
N HIS A 58 9.50 1.96 14.44
CA HIS A 58 10.67 1.25 13.93
C HIS A 58 11.13 1.90 12.60
N PRO A 59 12.39 2.36 12.50
CA PRO A 59 12.87 3.08 11.30
C PRO A 59 12.88 2.24 10.02
N HIS A 60 12.82 0.91 10.16
CA HIS A 60 12.86 -0.06 9.08
C HIS A 60 11.46 -0.55 8.67
N ARG A 61 10.40 -0.05 9.30
CA ARG A 61 9.02 -0.42 8.97
C ARG A 61 8.22 0.84 8.70
N ARG A 62 7.38 0.80 7.67
CA ARG A 62 6.53 1.94 7.35
C ARG A 62 5.19 1.48 6.80
N THR A 63 4.16 2.21 7.18
CA THR A 63 2.80 2.04 6.67
C THR A 63 2.39 3.36 6.05
N ILE A 64 2.00 3.31 4.79
CA ILE A 64 1.43 4.43 4.05
C ILE A 64 -0.07 4.16 3.92
N VAL A 65 -0.86 5.21 4.12
CA VAL A 65 -2.30 5.20 3.89
C VAL A 65 -2.62 6.04 2.65
N ALA A 66 -3.60 5.57 1.88
CA ALA A 66 -4.21 6.33 0.80
C ALA A 66 -5.49 6.95 1.34
N GLU A 67 -5.49 8.27 1.48
CA GLU A 67 -6.57 9.06 2.04
C GLU A 67 -7.33 9.78 0.93
N LEU A 68 -8.65 9.64 0.91
CA LEU A 68 -9.53 10.42 0.07
C LEU A 68 -10.12 11.56 0.91
N PRO A 69 -9.79 12.84 0.61
CA PRO A 69 -10.44 13.96 1.25
C PRO A 69 -11.92 14.01 0.84
N THR A 70 -12.80 14.14 1.82
CA THR A 70 -14.24 14.27 1.57
C THR A 70 -14.71 15.69 1.88
N GLU A 71 -15.73 16.16 1.17
CA GLU A 71 -16.36 17.47 1.44
C GLU A 71 -16.96 17.56 2.85
N SER A 72 -17.30 16.42 3.44
CA SER A 72 -17.78 16.31 4.83
C SER A 72 -16.70 16.53 5.89
N GLY A 73 -15.45 16.73 5.49
CA GLY A 73 -14.30 16.99 6.38
C GLY A 73 -13.81 15.75 7.15
N LYS A 74 -14.38 14.56 6.88
CA LYS A 74 -13.95 13.29 7.47
C LYS A 74 -13.26 12.43 6.41
N PRO A 75 -11.92 12.45 6.35
CA PRO A 75 -11.20 11.72 5.34
C PRO A 75 -11.47 10.21 5.41
N VAL A 76 -11.56 9.57 4.24
CA VAL A 76 -11.81 8.13 4.12
C VAL A 76 -10.54 7.45 3.65
N LEU A 77 -10.12 6.39 4.35
CA LEU A 77 -9.00 5.57 3.90
C LEU A 77 -9.45 4.67 2.74
N ALA A 78 -8.94 4.98 1.55
CA ALA A 78 -9.14 4.20 0.33
C ALA A 78 -8.29 2.93 0.31
N GLY A 79 -7.13 2.95 0.98
CA GLY A 79 -6.24 1.81 1.06
C GLY A 79 -5.04 2.04 1.99
N PHE A 80 -4.22 1.01 2.13
CA PHE A 80 -3.01 1.03 2.95
C PHE A 80 -1.97 0.05 2.40
N ALA A 81 -0.70 0.32 2.68
CA ALA A 81 0.41 -0.59 2.43
C ALA A 81 1.44 -0.50 3.56
N SER A 82 1.88 -1.64 4.07
CA SER A 82 2.96 -1.74 5.05
C SER A 82 4.13 -2.52 4.46
N ALA A 83 5.34 -1.99 4.64
CA ALA A 83 6.56 -2.65 4.18
C ALA A 83 7.65 -2.59 5.25
N HIS A 84 8.65 -3.46 5.09
CA HIS A 84 9.85 -3.54 5.89
C HIS A 84 11.07 -3.45 4.99
N VAL A 85 12.13 -2.78 5.43
CA VAL A 85 13.41 -2.77 4.73
C VAL A 85 14.46 -3.54 5.53
N SER A 86 15.07 -4.52 4.87
CA SER A 86 16.13 -5.35 5.43
C SER A 86 17.48 -4.81 4.99
N THR A 87 18.33 -4.43 5.95
CA THR A 87 19.74 -4.09 5.72
C THR A 87 20.60 -5.12 6.43
N LYS A 88 21.29 -6.01 5.70
CA LYS A 88 22.16 -7.01 6.34
C LYS A 88 23.53 -6.38 6.66
N PRO A 89 24.08 -6.58 7.87
CA PRO A 89 25.36 -5.99 8.28
C PRO A 89 26.54 -6.50 7.44
N ASP A 90 26.45 -7.72 6.90
CA ASP A 90 27.49 -8.34 6.07
C ASP A 90 27.25 -8.17 4.56
N TRP A 91 26.27 -7.36 4.16
CA TRP A 91 26.07 -7.11 2.74
C TRP A 91 27.19 -6.21 2.20
N PRO A 92 27.81 -6.56 1.06
CA PRO A 92 28.68 -5.66 0.33
C PRO A 92 28.01 -4.29 0.20
N LYS A 93 28.76 -3.17 0.34
CA LYS A 93 28.21 -1.81 0.15
C LYS A 93 27.49 -1.61 -1.20
N ALA A 94 27.75 -2.48 -2.17
CA ALA A 94 27.11 -2.53 -3.48
C ALA A 94 25.72 -3.21 -3.48
N LEU A 95 25.31 -3.90 -2.41
CA LEU A 95 24.04 -4.62 -2.34
C LEU A 95 22.92 -3.72 -1.84
N GLU A 96 21.89 -3.67 -2.67
CA GLU A 96 20.79 -2.73 -2.63
C GLU A 96 19.78 -3.13 -1.52
N PRO A 97 19.16 -2.19 -0.78
CA PRO A 97 18.26 -2.52 0.31
C PRO A 97 17.00 -3.23 -0.20
N GLU A 98 16.72 -4.39 0.39
CA GLU A 98 15.56 -5.22 0.05
C GLU A 98 14.33 -4.72 0.83
N VAL A 99 13.26 -4.39 0.10
CA VAL A 99 12.00 -3.92 0.68
C VAL A 99 10.95 -5.03 0.55
N ASP A 100 10.57 -5.59 1.70
CA ASP A 100 9.54 -6.61 1.81
C ASP A 100 8.18 -5.94 2.03
N LEU A 101 7.24 -6.15 1.10
CA LEU A 101 5.85 -5.72 1.28
C LEU A 101 5.13 -6.71 2.23
N LEU A 102 4.71 -6.23 3.39
CA LEU A 102 4.11 -7.06 4.44
C LEU A 102 2.60 -7.22 4.27
N THR A 103 1.92 -6.15 3.88
CA THR A 103 0.48 -6.16 3.60
C THR A 103 0.10 -4.99 2.70
N LEU A 104 -0.94 -5.20 1.88
CA LEU A 104 -1.49 -4.22 0.97
C LEU A 104 -3.00 -4.45 0.88
N GLY A 105 -3.78 -3.37 0.96
CA GLY A 105 -5.22 -3.43 0.81
C GLY A 105 -5.75 -2.15 0.16
N VAL A 106 -6.64 -2.31 -0.81
CA VAL A 106 -7.42 -1.21 -1.41
C VAL A 106 -8.89 -1.62 -1.40
N ARG A 107 -9.75 -0.72 -0.92
CA ARG A 107 -11.20 -0.95 -0.91
C ARG A 107 -11.70 -1.24 -2.32
N PRO A 108 -12.63 -2.18 -2.51
CA PRO A 108 -13.12 -2.57 -3.82
C PRO A 108 -13.58 -1.40 -4.69
N GLU A 109 -14.27 -0.43 -4.09
CA GLU A 109 -14.82 0.77 -4.75
C GLU A 109 -13.76 1.68 -5.36
N TYR A 110 -12.50 1.59 -4.91
CA TYR A 110 -11.38 2.43 -5.37
C TYR A 110 -10.32 1.63 -6.15
N ARG A 111 -10.59 0.37 -6.49
CA ARG A 111 -9.67 -0.46 -7.31
C ARG A 111 -9.64 0.02 -8.76
N HIS A 112 -8.65 -0.45 -9.53
CA HIS A 112 -8.44 -0.06 -10.93
C HIS A 112 -8.10 1.41 -11.16
N HIS A 113 -7.76 2.15 -10.10
CA HIS A 113 -7.32 3.54 -10.14
C HIS A 113 -5.83 3.71 -9.74
N HIS A 114 -4.99 2.70 -9.97
CA HIS A 114 -3.55 2.69 -9.64
C HIS A 114 -3.17 2.97 -8.18
N ILE A 115 -4.14 2.97 -7.25
CA ILE A 115 -3.89 3.26 -5.82
C ILE A 115 -2.90 2.27 -5.21
N ALA A 116 -3.07 0.97 -5.49
CA ALA A 116 -2.18 -0.08 -5.01
C ALA A 116 -0.74 0.13 -5.50
N GLU A 117 -0.58 0.46 -6.77
CA GLU A 117 0.71 0.75 -7.38
C GLU A 117 1.38 1.98 -6.74
N ASN A 118 0.62 3.06 -6.56
CA ASN A 118 1.12 4.28 -5.93
C ASN A 118 1.47 4.04 -4.46
N LEU A 119 0.68 3.27 -3.72
CA LEU A 119 1.00 2.86 -2.35
C LEU A 119 2.33 2.11 -2.27
N ILE A 120 2.57 1.16 -3.18
CA ILE A 120 3.84 0.43 -3.26
C ILE A 120 5.00 1.38 -3.56
N LYS A 121 4.85 2.26 -4.55
CA LYS A 121 5.88 3.26 -4.91
C LYS A 121 6.22 4.16 -3.72
N VAL A 122 5.20 4.70 -3.05
CA VAL A 122 5.38 5.65 -1.93
C VAL A 122 5.99 4.97 -0.71
N VAL A 123 5.51 3.78 -0.30
CA VAL A 123 6.08 3.09 0.87
C VAL A 123 7.53 2.67 0.62
N THR A 124 7.83 2.20 -0.59
CA THR A 124 9.18 1.80 -1.01
C THR A 124 10.11 3.00 -1.03
N ALA A 125 9.76 4.07 -1.75
CA ALA A 125 10.55 5.31 -1.78
C ALA A 125 10.79 5.89 -0.37
N SER A 126 9.80 5.83 0.51
CA SER A 126 9.92 6.33 1.88
C SER A 126 10.93 5.54 2.71
N LEU A 127 10.95 4.21 2.60
CA LEU A 127 11.92 3.36 3.29
C LEU A 127 13.32 3.51 2.69
N ILE A 128 13.41 3.55 1.36
CA ILE A 128 14.66 3.74 0.62
C ILE A 128 15.32 5.06 1.01
N ASN A 129 14.58 6.16 1.03
CA ASN A 129 15.12 7.47 1.45
C ASN A 129 15.62 7.42 2.90
N THR A 130 15.00 6.62 3.76
CA THR A 130 15.45 6.45 5.16
C THR A 130 16.77 5.67 5.21
N CYS A 131 16.94 4.65 4.36
CA CYS A 131 18.19 3.92 4.20
C CYS A 131 19.28 4.77 3.55
N GLN A 132 18.96 5.51 2.49
CA GLN A 132 19.87 6.41 1.78
C GLN A 132 20.29 7.60 2.63
N PHE A 133 19.44 8.15 3.50
CA PHE A 133 19.87 9.21 4.41
C PHE A 133 20.97 8.72 5.36
N LYS A 134 20.85 7.48 5.85
CA LYS A 134 21.90 6.83 6.65
C LYS A 134 23.09 6.39 5.80
N ALA A 135 22.84 5.94 4.58
CA ALA A 135 23.87 5.50 3.67
C ALA A 135 24.51 6.66 2.91
N SER A 136 24.02 7.90 2.90
CA SER A 136 24.70 9.04 2.26
C SER A 136 25.89 9.52 3.09
N GLU A 137 26.07 8.95 4.29
CA GLU A 137 27.37 8.91 4.97
C GLU A 137 28.35 7.89 4.31
N GLU A 138 27.88 6.95 3.48
CA GLU A 138 28.67 5.82 2.92
C GLU A 138 28.40 5.34 1.45
N GLY A 139 27.48 5.92 0.68
CA GLY A 139 27.08 5.59 -0.72
C GLY A 139 26.37 4.23 -0.95
N ALA A 140 25.07 4.21 -1.31
CA ALA A 140 24.36 2.97 -1.74
C ALA A 140 23.27 3.20 -2.83
N LEU A 141 23.21 2.31 -3.83
CA LEU A 141 22.18 2.19 -4.88
C LEU A 141 21.03 1.26 -4.43
N VAL A 142 19.83 1.37 -5.02
CA VAL A 142 18.61 0.74 -4.50
C VAL A 142 17.67 0.09 -5.53
N HIS A 143 17.33 -1.20 -5.31
CA HIS A 143 16.54 -2.09 -6.18
C HIS A 143 15.43 -2.73 -5.35
N ALA A 144 14.19 -2.57 -5.81
CA ALA A 144 13.01 -3.16 -5.18
C ALA A 144 12.46 -4.29 -6.05
N ASP A 145 12.44 -5.51 -5.51
CA ASP A 145 11.81 -6.68 -6.15
C ASP A 145 10.41 -6.88 -5.56
N ILE A 146 9.35 -6.71 -6.36
CA ILE A 146 7.96 -6.86 -5.92
C ILE A 146 7.49 -8.28 -6.24
N ARG A 147 7.50 -9.16 -5.24
CA ARG A 147 6.99 -10.54 -5.37
C ARG A 147 5.54 -10.64 -4.92
N CYS A 148 4.62 -10.86 -5.86
CA CYS A 148 3.22 -11.11 -5.56
C CYS A 148 2.98 -12.63 -5.44
N GLY A 149 2.95 -13.15 -4.21
CA GLY A 149 2.57 -14.54 -3.95
C GLY A 149 1.06 -14.73 -4.11
N HIS A 150 0.60 -15.18 -5.28
CA HIS A 150 -0.75 -15.73 -5.43
C HIS A 150 -0.84 -17.05 -4.65
N VAL A 151 -1.42 -17.01 -3.46
CA VAL A 151 -1.90 -18.24 -2.82
C VAL A 151 -3.21 -18.61 -3.50
N ASN A 152 -3.12 -19.26 -4.66
CA ASN A 152 -4.23 -20.04 -5.21
C ASN A 152 -4.53 -21.17 -4.22
N ARG A 153 -5.40 -20.91 -3.25
CA ARG A 153 -6.13 -21.99 -2.56
C ARG A 153 -7.10 -22.56 -3.58
N ALA A 154 -6.63 -23.55 -4.32
CA ALA A 154 -7.49 -24.47 -5.04
C ALA A 154 -8.49 -25.05 -4.04
N PHE A 155 -9.78 -24.87 -4.33
CA PHE A 155 -10.83 -25.67 -3.74
C PHE A 155 -10.66 -27.11 -4.24
N LEU A 156 -10.29 -28.02 -3.33
CA LEU A 156 -10.56 -29.45 -3.41
C LEU A 156 -10.97 -29.91 -2.02
#